data_AF-A0ABD3QZ56-F1
#
_entry.id   AF-A0ABD3QZ56-F1
#
_cell.length_a   1.000
_cell.length_b   1.000
_cell.length_c   1.000
_cell.angle_alpha   90.00
_cell.angle_beta   90.00
_cell.angle_gamma   90.00
#
_symmetry.space_group_name_H-M   'P 1'
#
loop_
_entity.id
_entity.type
_entity.pdbx_description
1 polymer ?
#
loop_
_entity_poly.entity_id
_entity_poly.type
_entity_poly.pdbx_seq_one_letter_code
_entity_poly.pdbx_strand_id
1 'polypeptide(L)'
;MAGQRLLLRLAFASFLTEGPSAGYGIVGSLYRAGPVPFVQRIINADSYEQAVLKYMAQEGCNRVEAQGNMDAYLENPQDWSYQKMQEKNNGAPRKDYANANMQPGQIVLSTLWACVVVVFTYDLVTGVSEGRYGRDAVGPPTDMLHGNLWNLPF
;
A
#
# COMPACT_ATOMS: atom_id res chain seq x y z
N MET A 1 35.27 -27.69 -18.80
CA MET A 1 35.42 -26.27 -18.41
C MET A 1 34.34 -25.31 -18.98
N ALA A 2 33.38 -25.75 -19.81
CA ALA A 2 32.31 -24.87 -20.32
C ALA A 2 31.14 -24.66 -19.34
N GLY A 3 30.77 -25.69 -18.55
CA GLY A 3 29.63 -25.62 -17.62
C GLY A 3 29.81 -24.63 -16.47
N GLN A 4 31.04 -24.43 -15.98
CA GLN A 4 31.33 -23.53 -14.87
C GLN A 4 31.22 -22.05 -15.27
N ARG A 5 31.49 -21.72 -16.55
CA ARG A 5 31.30 -20.37 -17.10
C ARG A 5 29.82 -20.05 -17.36
N LEU A 6 29.01 -21.05 -17.67
CA LEU A 6 27.56 -20.89 -17.84
C LEU A 6 26.85 -20.69 -16.50
N LEU A 7 27.24 -21.46 -15.47
CA LEU A 7 26.76 -21.26 -14.09
C LEU A 7 27.16 -19.90 -13.53
N LEU A 8 28.39 -19.44 -13.80
CA LEU A 8 28.84 -18.10 -13.38
C LEU A 8 28.03 -16.99 -14.08
N ARG A 9 27.71 -17.15 -15.37
CA ARG A 9 26.90 -16.18 -16.13
C ARG A 9 25.43 -16.17 -15.71
N LEU A 10 24.86 -17.32 -15.39
CA LEU A 10 23.49 -17.44 -14.88
C LEU A 10 23.37 -16.84 -13.46
N ALA A 11 24.34 -17.12 -12.58
CA ALA A 11 24.39 -16.52 -11.24
C ALA A 11 24.65 -15.01 -11.27
N PHE A 12 25.41 -14.51 -12.24
CA PHE A 12 25.64 -13.07 -12.42
C PHE A 12 24.42 -12.34 -13.02
N ALA A 13 23.63 -13.02 -13.87
CA ALA A 13 22.41 -12.47 -14.44
C ALA A 13 21.26 -12.35 -13.42
N SER A 14 21.13 -13.30 -12.48
CA SER A 14 20.17 -13.17 -11.36
C SER A 14 20.55 -12.03 -10.40
N PHE A 15 21.85 -11.75 -10.24
CA PHE A 15 22.32 -10.66 -9.38
C PHE A 15 21.95 -9.27 -9.93
N LEU A 16 21.86 -9.12 -11.26
CA LEU A 16 21.42 -7.87 -11.89
C LEU A 16 19.91 -7.60 -11.74
N THR A 17 19.12 -8.61 -11.38
CA THR A 17 17.68 -8.50 -11.10
C THR A 17 17.37 -8.32 -9.59
N GLU A 18 18.36 -8.03 -8.77
CA GLU A 18 18.22 -7.89 -7.31
C GLU A 18 18.62 -6.52 -6.76
N GLY A 19 18.94 -5.56 -7.64
CA GLY A 19 19.24 -4.18 -7.24
C GLY A 19 18.00 -3.41 -6.76
N PRO A 20 18.17 -2.25 -6.10
CA PRO A 20 17.07 -1.38 -5.66
C PRO A 20 16.00 -1.11 -6.74
N SER A 21 16.46 -1.07 -8.00
CA SER A 21 15.69 -0.83 -9.22
C SER A 21 14.90 -2.04 -9.75
N ALA A 22 15.10 -3.24 -9.22
CA ALA A 22 14.40 -4.45 -9.66
C ALA A 22 13.02 -4.64 -8.98
N GLY A 23 12.72 -3.79 -7.99
CA GLY A 23 11.44 -3.73 -7.30
C GLY A 23 10.50 -2.66 -7.89
N TYR A 24 9.27 -2.58 -7.37
CA TYR A 24 8.38 -1.46 -7.69
C TYR A 24 8.62 -0.24 -6.80
N GLY A 25 8.40 0.95 -7.35
CA GLY A 25 8.58 2.23 -6.64
C GLY A 25 7.52 2.50 -5.59
N ILE A 26 7.65 3.61 -4.86
CA ILE A 26 6.79 3.99 -3.71
C ILE A 26 5.31 4.10 -4.14
N VAL A 27 5.02 4.66 -5.32
CA VAL A 27 3.67 4.71 -5.89
C VAL A 27 3.08 3.31 -6.09
N GLY A 28 3.92 2.33 -6.40
CA GLY A 28 3.51 0.94 -6.51
C GLY A 28 3.06 0.34 -5.17
N SER A 29 3.64 0.78 -4.05
CA SER A 29 3.15 0.39 -2.71
C SER A 29 1.79 1.00 -2.42
N LEU A 30 1.57 2.27 -2.83
CA LEU A 30 0.28 2.95 -2.62
C LEU A 30 -0.88 2.20 -3.27
N TYR A 31 -0.73 1.78 -4.52
CA TYR A 31 -1.78 1.06 -5.24
C TYR A 31 -1.96 -0.38 -4.78
N ARG A 32 -0.90 -1.06 -4.31
CA ARG A 32 -0.94 -2.48 -3.93
C ARG A 32 -1.44 -2.71 -2.51
N ALA A 33 -0.88 -1.95 -1.56
CA ALA A 33 -1.03 -2.16 -0.12
C ALA A 33 -1.44 -0.89 0.64
N GLY A 34 -1.76 0.18 -0.10
CA GLY A 34 -2.36 1.38 0.46
C GLY A 34 -1.39 2.43 1.02
N PRO A 35 -1.92 3.42 1.76
CA PRO A 35 -1.17 4.61 2.14
C PRO A 35 -0.12 4.35 3.22
N VAL A 36 -0.30 3.35 4.08
CA VAL A 36 0.64 3.05 5.18
C VAL A 36 2.03 2.67 4.66
N PRO A 37 2.19 1.65 3.80
CA PRO A 37 3.51 1.33 3.24
C PRO A 37 4.05 2.46 2.35
N PHE A 38 3.19 3.20 1.65
CA PHE A 38 3.62 4.39 0.89
C PHE A 38 4.29 5.44 1.78
N VAL A 39 3.62 5.85 2.85
CA VAL A 39 4.16 6.82 3.81
C VAL A 39 5.41 6.26 4.47
N GLN A 40 5.42 4.97 4.79
CA GLN A 40 6.55 4.38 5.50
C GLN A 40 7.82 4.31 4.66
N ARG A 41 7.69 4.11 3.34
CA ARG A 41 8.81 4.18 2.40
C ARG A 41 9.34 5.60 2.19
N ILE A 42 8.54 6.63 2.50
CA ILE A 42 8.99 8.03 2.46
C ILE A 42 9.75 8.40 3.74
N ILE A 43 9.20 8.03 4.90
CA ILE A 43 9.74 8.49 6.20
C ILE A 43 10.86 7.58 6.70
N ASN A 44 10.78 6.27 6.48
CA ASN A 44 11.76 5.28 6.95
C ASN A 44 12.26 4.39 5.81
N ALA A 45 12.71 5.00 4.72
CA ALA A 45 13.18 4.32 3.52
C ALA A 45 14.27 3.26 3.81
N ASP A 46 15.29 3.63 4.59
CA ASP A 46 16.43 2.74 4.88
C ASP A 46 16.01 1.50 5.69
N SER A 47 15.18 1.69 6.70
CA SER A 47 14.65 0.60 7.53
C SER A 47 13.76 -0.33 6.71
N TYR A 48 12.95 0.22 5.80
CA TYR A 48 12.15 -0.55 4.87
C TYR A 48 13.01 -1.39 3.93
N GLU A 49 14.02 -0.78 3.31
CA GLU A 49 14.93 -1.47 2.39
C GLU A 49 15.71 -2.59 3.08
N GLN A 50 16.19 -2.36 4.30
CA GLN A 50 16.80 -3.42 5.10
C GLN A 50 15.82 -4.55 5.41
N ALA A 51 14.55 -4.25 5.69
CA ALA A 51 13.55 -5.26 5.95
C ALA A 51 13.25 -6.12 4.71
N VAL A 52 13.18 -5.51 3.53
CA VAL A 52 13.04 -6.22 2.24
C VAL A 52 14.23 -7.14 1.99
N LEU A 53 15.47 -6.65 2.15
CA LEU A 53 16.68 -7.45 1.96
C LEU A 53 16.77 -8.62 2.96
N LYS A 54 16.39 -8.39 4.22
CA LYS A 54 16.31 -9.46 5.23
C LYS A 54 15.29 -10.52 4.82
N TYR A 55 14.12 -10.10 4.31
CA TYR A 55 13.08 -11.02 3.86
C TYR A 55 13.53 -11.85 2.65
N MET A 56 14.18 -11.21 1.66
CA MET A 56 14.78 -11.91 0.51
C MET A 56 15.78 -12.97 0.95
N ALA A 57 16.66 -12.64 1.90
CA ALA A 57 17.66 -13.57 2.42
C ALA A 57 17.04 -14.74 3.22
N GLN A 58 15.93 -14.51 3.92
CA GLN A 58 15.26 -15.53 4.75
C GLN A 58 14.41 -16.50 3.92
N GLU A 59 13.63 -15.99 2.97
CA GLU A 59 12.64 -16.77 2.22
C GLU A 59 13.13 -17.13 0.80
N GLY A 60 14.29 -16.63 0.39
CA GLY A 60 14.92 -16.94 -0.90
C GLY A 60 14.11 -16.46 -2.11
N CYS A 61 13.33 -15.39 -1.94
CA CYS A 61 12.45 -14.85 -2.97
C CYS A 61 13.04 -13.63 -3.70
N ASN A 62 12.44 -13.29 -4.84
CA ASN A 62 12.84 -12.11 -5.58
C ASN A 62 12.43 -10.81 -4.85
N ARG A 63 13.03 -9.69 -5.26
CA ARG A 63 12.81 -8.39 -4.61
C ARG A 63 11.36 -7.91 -4.66
N VAL A 64 10.65 -8.18 -5.75
CA VAL A 64 9.25 -7.76 -5.95
C VAL A 64 8.33 -8.49 -4.96
N GLU A 65 8.52 -9.80 -4.80
CA GLU A 65 7.79 -10.62 -3.83
C GLU A 65 8.13 -10.21 -2.40
N ALA A 66 9.39 -9.92 -2.11
CA ALA A 66 9.81 -9.43 -0.80
C ALA A 66 9.21 -8.06 -0.45
N GLN A 67 9.17 -7.14 -1.42
CA GLN A 67 8.49 -5.84 -1.25
C GLN A 67 6.99 -6.01 -1.03
N GLY A 68 6.33 -6.88 -1.81
CA GLY A 68 4.91 -7.18 -1.64
C GLY A 68 4.60 -7.74 -0.25
N ASN A 69 5.43 -8.66 0.25
CA ASN A 69 5.27 -9.23 1.59
C ASN A 69 5.54 -8.20 2.69
N MET A 70 6.54 -7.33 2.53
CA MET A 70 6.83 -6.29 3.51
C MET A 70 5.74 -5.22 3.53
N ASP A 71 5.20 -4.86 2.37
CA ASP A 71 4.08 -3.93 2.25
C ASP A 71 2.82 -4.49 2.92
N ALA A 72 2.50 -5.77 2.69
CA ALA A 72 1.38 -6.46 3.33
C ALA A 72 1.56 -6.57 4.85
N TYR A 73 2.79 -6.80 5.33
CA TYR A 73 3.11 -6.78 6.76
C TYR A 73 2.87 -5.40 7.38
N LEU A 74 3.25 -4.32 6.68
CA LEU A 74 3.05 -2.96 7.18
C LEU A 74 1.58 -2.53 7.17
N GLU A 75 0.80 -3.00 6.21
CA GLU A 75 -0.64 -2.73 6.13
C GLU A 75 -1.39 -3.46 7.24
N ASN A 76 -1.17 -4.77 7.38
CA ASN A 76 -1.85 -5.59 8.39
C ASN A 76 -0.93 -6.71 8.92
N PRO A 77 -0.15 -6.44 9.98
CA PRO A 77 0.78 -7.41 10.54
C PRO A 77 0.12 -8.70 11.02
N GLN A 78 -1.10 -8.58 11.58
CA GLN A 78 -1.84 -9.71 12.15
C GLN A 78 -2.30 -10.66 11.05
N ASP A 79 -2.96 -10.13 10.01
CA ASP A 79 -3.43 -10.93 8.88
C ASP A 79 -2.27 -11.55 8.10
N TRP A 80 -1.18 -10.80 7.90
CA TRP A 80 0.02 -11.32 7.27
C TRP A 80 0.63 -12.48 8.06
N SER A 81 0.78 -12.33 9.38
CA SER A 81 1.37 -13.37 10.23
C SER A 81 0.53 -14.65 10.24
N TYR A 82 -0.79 -14.51 10.29
CA TYR A 82 -1.72 -15.62 10.18
C TYR A 82 -1.58 -16.35 8.84
N GLN A 83 -1.54 -15.61 7.73
CA GLN A 83 -1.36 -16.20 6.40
C GLN A 83 -0.02 -16.94 6.30
N LYS A 84 1.07 -16.38 6.83
CA LYS A 84 2.37 -17.06 6.85
C LYS A 84 2.39 -18.31 7.71
N MET A 85 1.69 -18.32 8.84
CA MET A 85 1.51 -19.55 9.62
C MET A 85 0.71 -20.59 8.85
N GLN A 86 -0.31 -20.20 8.08
CA GLN A 86 -1.05 -21.15 7.25
C GLN A 86 -0.24 -21.69 6.07
N GLU A 87 0.59 -20.86 5.42
CA GLU A 87 1.54 -21.30 4.39
C GLU A 87 2.54 -22.32 4.96
N LYS A 88 3.05 -22.10 6.19
CA LYS A 88 4.06 -22.97 6.83
C LYS A 88 3.48 -24.24 7.47
N ASN A 89 2.31 -24.15 8.12
CA ASN A 89 1.75 -25.25 8.93
C ASN A 89 0.65 -26.04 8.21
N ASN A 90 -0.14 -25.38 7.36
CA ASN A 90 -1.30 -25.99 6.70
C ASN A 90 -1.09 -26.20 5.20
N GLY A 91 0.09 -25.86 4.66
CA GLY A 91 0.41 -26.00 3.24
C GLY A 91 -0.42 -25.11 2.33
N ALA A 92 -0.97 -24.01 2.85
CA ALA A 92 -1.76 -23.08 2.04
C ALA A 92 -0.89 -22.48 0.91
N PRO A 93 -1.47 -22.17 -0.27
CA PRO A 93 -0.75 -21.55 -1.37
C PRO A 93 -0.11 -20.22 -0.94
N ARG A 94 1.14 -19.98 -1.37
CA ARG A 94 1.80 -18.69 -1.14
C ARG A 94 1.02 -17.57 -1.82
N LYS A 95 0.64 -16.55 -1.06
CA LYS A 95 -0.13 -15.43 -1.61
C LYS A 95 0.77 -14.46 -2.38
N ASP A 96 0.36 -14.13 -3.61
CA ASP A 96 1.04 -13.14 -4.44
C ASP A 96 0.63 -11.72 -4.03
N TYR A 97 1.43 -11.12 -3.16
CA TYR A 97 1.29 -9.72 -2.77
C TYR A 97 1.91 -8.74 -3.77
N ALA A 98 2.77 -9.22 -4.68
CA ALA A 98 3.45 -8.38 -5.67
C ALA A 98 2.50 -7.87 -6.76
N ASN A 99 1.41 -8.60 -7.03
CA ASN A 99 0.39 -8.21 -8.02
C ASN A 99 -0.98 -7.90 -7.39
N ALA A 100 -1.06 -7.80 -6.07
CA ALA A 100 -2.29 -7.46 -5.37
C ALA A 100 -2.83 -6.09 -5.82
N ASN A 101 -4.14 -5.98 -6.05
CA ASN A 101 -4.85 -4.75 -6.42
C ASN A 101 -4.38 -4.03 -7.70
N MET A 102 -3.59 -4.69 -8.55
CA MET A 102 -3.05 -4.11 -9.79
C MET A 102 -3.97 -4.31 -11.02
N GLN A 103 -5.22 -4.75 -10.82
CA GLN A 103 -6.16 -4.88 -11.94
C GLN A 103 -6.50 -3.48 -12.48
N PRO A 104 -6.51 -3.26 -13.82
CA PRO A 104 -6.74 -1.93 -14.38
C PRO A 104 -8.03 -1.25 -13.88
N GLY A 105 -9.10 -2.03 -13.70
CA GLY A 105 -10.37 -1.52 -13.16
C GLY A 105 -10.26 -1.02 -11.71
N GLN A 106 -9.50 -1.69 -10.86
CA GLN A 106 -9.29 -1.27 -9.47
C GLN A 106 -8.45 0.00 -9.39
N ILE A 107 -7.41 0.12 -10.22
CA ILE A 107 -6.57 1.33 -10.31
C ILE A 107 -7.40 2.54 -10.76
N VAL A 108 -8.23 2.37 -11.80
CA VAL A 108 -9.08 3.45 -12.30
C VAL A 108 -10.11 3.87 -11.26
N LEU A 109 -10.80 2.89 -10.65
CA LEU A 109 -11.85 3.17 -9.66
C LEU A 109 -11.27 3.86 -8.41
N SER A 110 -10.15 3.37 -7.88
CA SER A 110 -9.47 3.96 -6.73
C SER A 110 -8.96 5.38 -7.03
N THR A 111 -8.43 5.62 -8.23
CA THR A 111 -7.98 6.96 -8.65
C THR A 111 -9.16 7.93 -8.76
N LEU A 112 -10.28 7.49 -9.35
CA LEU A 112 -11.49 8.31 -9.45
C LEU A 112 -12.05 8.65 -8.06
N TRP A 113 -12.16 7.68 -7.16
CA TRP A 113 -12.60 7.93 -5.79
C TRP A 113 -11.64 8.82 -5.03
N ALA A 114 -10.33 8.66 -5.20
CA ALA A 114 -9.35 9.56 -4.61
C ALA A 114 -9.55 11.00 -5.08
N CYS A 115 -9.79 11.24 -6.37
CA CYS A 115 -10.13 12.58 -6.87
C CYS A 115 -11.40 13.14 -6.24
N VAL A 116 -12.46 12.33 -6.12
CA VAL A 116 -13.72 12.75 -5.48
C VAL A 116 -13.49 13.14 -4.03
N VAL A 117 -12.76 12.31 -3.27
CA VAL A 117 -12.44 12.59 -1.86
C VAL A 117 -11.59 13.86 -1.74
N VAL A 118 -10.57 14.05 -2.60
CA VAL A 118 -9.72 15.24 -2.57
C VAL A 118 -10.53 16.51 -2.84
N VAL A 119 -11.38 16.51 -3.87
CA VAL A 119 -12.24 17.67 -4.19
C VAL A 119 -13.23 17.94 -3.05
N PHE A 120 -13.87 16.90 -2.53
CA PHE A 120 -14.80 17.02 -1.41
C PHE A 120 -14.11 17.55 -0.15
N THR A 121 -12.94 17.01 0.21
CA THR A 121 -12.17 17.50 1.37
C THR A 121 -11.71 18.93 1.17
N TYR A 122 -11.28 19.31 -0.04
CA TYR A 122 -10.92 20.69 -0.35
C TYR A 122 -12.11 21.65 -0.21
N ASP A 123 -13.26 21.30 -0.77
CA ASP A 123 -14.49 22.11 -0.66
C ASP A 123 -14.96 22.20 0.80
N LEU A 124 -14.89 21.09 1.55
CA LEU A 124 -15.22 21.07 2.97
C LEU A 124 -14.30 22.00 3.78
N VAL A 125 -12.98 21.89 3.62
CA VAL A 125 -12.01 22.71 4.36
C VAL A 125 -12.17 24.20 4.02
N THR A 126 -12.27 24.52 2.73
CA THR A 126 -12.45 25.91 2.27
C THR A 126 -13.79 26.47 2.74
N GLY A 127 -14.88 25.72 2.57
CA GLY A 127 -16.21 26.15 3.01
C GLY A 127 -16.35 26.28 4.53
N VAL A 128 -15.65 25.46 5.33
CA VAL A 128 -15.56 25.68 6.78
C VAL A 128 -14.77 26.96 7.08
N SER A 129 -13.63 27.18 6.43
CA SER A 129 -12.80 28.36 6.65
C SER A 129 -13.48 29.67 6.25
N GLU A 130 -14.32 29.62 5.22
CA GLU A 130 -15.09 30.75 4.68
C GLU A 130 -16.45 30.93 5.39
N GLY A 131 -16.81 30.05 6.33
CA GLY A 131 -18.08 30.11 7.04
C GLY A 131 -19.30 29.71 6.21
N ARG A 132 -19.13 29.14 5.00
CA ARG A 132 -20.22 28.62 4.14
C ARG A 132 -21.06 27.54 4.83
N TYR A 133 -20.48 26.85 5.80
CA TYR A 133 -21.09 25.74 6.53
C TYR A 133 -21.32 26.03 8.02
N GLY A 134 -21.16 27.30 8.44
CA GLY A 134 -21.43 27.74 9.80
C GLY A 134 -22.90 28.11 10.01
N ARG A 135 -23.31 28.18 11.29
CA ARG A 135 -24.68 28.52 11.74
C ARG A 135 -25.24 29.84 11.18
N ASP A 136 -24.36 30.74 10.74
CA ASP A 136 -24.67 32.08 10.24
C ASP A 136 -24.45 32.23 8.72
N ALA A 137 -24.37 31.12 7.97
CA ALA A 137 -24.24 31.17 6.51
C ALA A 137 -25.42 31.96 5.90
N VAL A 138 -25.10 33.02 5.15
CA VAL A 138 -26.09 33.94 4.55
C VAL A 138 -26.84 33.23 3.42
N GLY A 139 -27.98 32.62 3.74
CA GLY A 139 -28.83 31.84 2.84
C GLY A 139 -29.80 30.95 3.62
N PRO A 140 -30.74 30.22 2.96
CA PRO A 140 -31.57 29.22 3.64
C PRO A 140 -30.67 28.23 4.42
N PRO A 141 -31.09 27.73 5.59
CA PRO A 141 -30.19 27.08 6.54
C PRO A 141 -29.49 25.88 5.90
N THR A 142 -28.20 26.01 5.62
CA THR A 142 -27.32 24.96 5.11
C THR A 142 -26.39 24.44 6.20
N ASP A 143 -26.94 24.17 7.40
CA ASP A 143 -26.26 23.35 8.40
C ASP A 143 -25.86 22.01 7.76
N MET A 144 -24.57 21.76 7.49
CA MET A 144 -24.11 20.50 6.87
C MET A 144 -24.57 19.22 7.57
N LEU A 145 -25.00 19.35 8.83
CA LEU A 145 -25.51 18.30 9.67
C LEU A 145 -26.96 18.64 10.07
N HIS A 146 -27.89 18.59 9.10
CA HIS A 146 -29.33 18.60 9.37
C HIS A 146 -29.75 17.28 10.04
N GLY A 147 -29.29 17.06 11.27
CA GLY A 147 -29.49 15.83 11.99
C GLY A 147 -28.92 15.99 13.37
N ASN A 148 -29.79 15.96 14.37
CA ASN A 148 -29.40 15.84 15.75
C ASN A 148 -28.79 14.45 15.96
N LEU A 149 -27.51 14.28 15.57
CA LEU A 149 -26.71 13.06 15.74
C LEU A 149 -26.63 12.60 17.21
N TRP A 150 -27.05 13.46 18.13
CA TRP A 150 -27.04 13.27 19.58
C TRP A 150 -28.44 13.01 20.19
N ASN A 151 -29.50 12.90 19.37
CA ASN A 151 -30.85 12.52 19.80
C ASN A 151 -31.17 11.04 19.54
N LEU A 152 -30.19 10.15 19.73
CA LEU A 152 -30.48 8.72 19.75
C LEU A 152 -31.20 8.41 21.06
N PRO A 153 -32.41 7.82 21.06
CA PRO A 153 -33.03 7.33 22.27
C PRO A 153 -32.19 6.15 22.77
N PHE A 154 -31.35 6.39 23.77
CA PHE A 154 -30.83 5.36 24.65
C PHE A 154 -31.78 5.18 25.84
#